data_AF-A0A6P8J3F8-F1
#
_entry.id   AF-A0A6P8J3F8-F1
#
_cell.length_a   1.000
_cell.length_b   1.000
_cell.length_c   1.000
_cell.angle_alpha   90.00
_cell.angle_beta   90.00
_cell.angle_gamma   90.00
#
_symmetry.space_group_name_H-M   'P 1'
#
loop_
_entity.id
_entity.type
_entity.pdbx_description
1 polymer ?
#
loop_
_entity_poly.entity_id
_entity_poly.type
_entity_poly.pdbx_seq_one_letter_code
_entity_poly.pdbx_strand_id
1 'polypeptide(L)'
;MKWIWALAFLVVVAASNPEEEDIDPDVFEGDMILTPEQKAAALSGGDVDASVSRGSTKGRQWPGGVLAYVIDGALARDSRAMAAINGAFREWSSKTCITFKKRSNEQAYAYFKIGSGCSSYVGRTGRRQDINLARGCWHVGIVAHEIGHALGFYHEQSRPDRDNYVTIMWDNIVERNKFNFNKYNRGTIDSLGTPYDFGSVMHYGGRAFSKNGKPTIVAKKSGVTLGQRRGLSAIDARQMNLLYKSQCGGGGGGGGGGGGGGGGSSCVDKDNRCRGWTSYCSYHRYVRANCKKTCRLC
;
A
#
# COMPACT_ATOMS: atom_id res chain seq x y z
N MET A 1 55.71 16.55 27.91
CA MET A 1 54.63 16.69 26.90
C MET A 1 54.27 15.32 26.36
N LYS A 2 53.16 14.73 26.80
CA LYS A 2 52.62 13.47 26.27
C LYS A 2 51.22 13.77 25.73
N TRP A 3 51.07 13.71 24.42
CA TRP A 3 49.80 13.93 23.72
C TRP A 3 49.05 12.60 23.70
N ILE A 4 47.89 12.54 24.37
CA ILE A 4 46.98 11.40 24.31
C ILE A 4 46.10 11.62 23.07
N TRP A 5 46.28 10.78 22.05
CA TRP A 5 45.36 10.70 20.92
C TRP A 5 44.13 9.90 21.37
N ALA A 6 43.03 10.61 21.63
CA ALA A 6 41.72 9.97 21.79
C ALA A 6 41.20 9.59 20.39
N LEU A 7 41.32 8.31 20.04
CA LEU A 7 40.61 7.73 18.91
C LEU A 7 39.12 7.65 19.25
N ALA A 8 38.36 8.64 18.77
CA ALA A 8 36.92 8.56 18.74
C ALA A 8 36.51 7.47 17.75
N PHE A 9 36.20 6.28 18.26
CA PHE A 9 35.44 5.28 17.50
C PHE A 9 34.04 5.84 17.27
N LEU A 10 33.85 6.49 16.12
CA LEU A 10 32.53 6.68 15.53
C LEU A 10 32.01 5.30 15.14
N VAL A 11 31.35 4.63 16.08
CA VAL A 11 30.43 3.53 15.75
C VAL A 11 29.31 4.19 14.95
N VAL A 12 29.43 4.13 13.62
CA VAL A 12 28.29 4.36 12.73
C VAL A 12 27.35 3.20 12.98
N VAL A 13 26.47 3.34 13.96
CA VAL A 13 25.27 2.52 14.06
C VAL A 13 24.50 2.85 12.80
N ALA A 14 24.62 2.02 11.76
CA ALA A 14 23.68 2.03 10.67
C ALA A 14 22.31 1.83 11.34
N ALA A 15 21.48 2.86 11.35
CA ALA A 15 20.12 2.76 11.87
C ALA A 15 19.46 1.59 11.15
N SER A 16 19.26 0.50 11.86
CA SER A 16 18.58 -0.66 11.31
C SER A 16 17.14 -0.27 11.05
N ASN A 17 16.63 -0.65 9.87
CA ASN A 17 15.24 -0.41 9.53
C ASN A 17 14.41 -1.50 10.21
N PRO A 18 13.54 -1.19 11.18
CA PRO A 18 12.75 -2.21 11.89
C PRO A 18 11.77 -2.95 10.97
N GLU A 19 11.46 -2.42 9.78
CA GLU A 19 10.70 -3.12 8.73
C GLU A 19 11.54 -4.21 8.04
N GLU A 20 12.87 -4.21 8.22
CA GLU A 20 13.81 -5.17 7.65
C GLU A 20 14.41 -6.11 8.72
N GLU A 21 14.18 -5.84 10.01
CA GLU A 21 14.58 -6.69 11.13
C GLU A 21 13.55 -7.82 11.32
N ASP A 22 14.02 -9.06 11.44
CA ASP A 22 13.19 -10.26 11.66
C ASP A 22 12.09 -10.49 10.61
N ILE A 23 12.51 -10.56 9.33
CA ILE A 23 11.66 -10.92 8.18
C ILE A 23 10.98 -12.26 8.45
N ASP A 24 9.70 -12.20 8.81
CA ASP A 24 8.81 -13.35 8.80
C ASP A 24 8.83 -13.94 7.37
N PRO A 25 9.18 -15.24 7.18
CA PRO A 25 9.26 -15.81 5.84
C PRO A 25 7.91 -15.75 5.08
N ASP A 26 6.80 -15.51 5.78
CA ASP A 26 5.48 -15.41 5.19
C ASP A 26 5.07 -13.98 4.77
N VAL A 27 5.89 -12.94 5.04
CA VAL A 27 5.64 -11.58 4.53
C VAL A 27 6.34 -11.34 3.19
N PHE A 28 5.62 -10.70 2.27
CA PHE A 28 6.13 -10.32 0.95
C PHE A 28 6.71 -8.92 1.02
N GLU A 29 7.83 -8.67 0.34
CA GLU A 29 8.47 -7.34 0.41
C GLU A 29 8.74 -6.88 1.85
N GLY A 30 9.08 -7.81 2.74
CA GLY A 30 9.48 -7.51 4.11
C GLY A 30 8.36 -7.16 5.10
N ASP A 31 7.22 -6.66 4.65
CA ASP A 31 6.15 -6.15 5.53
C ASP A 31 4.71 -6.34 5.00
N MET A 32 4.51 -6.91 3.81
CA MET A 32 3.18 -7.10 3.24
C MET A 32 2.64 -8.52 3.41
N ILE A 33 1.53 -8.66 4.14
CA ILE A 33 0.79 -9.92 4.25
C ILE A 33 -0.20 -10.02 3.07
N LEU A 34 0.16 -10.78 2.04
CA LEU A 34 -0.66 -10.91 0.83
C LEU A 34 -1.71 -12.02 0.94
N THR A 35 -2.92 -11.79 0.39
CA THR A 35 -3.88 -12.89 0.18
C THR A 35 -3.32 -13.88 -0.87
N PRO A 36 -3.79 -15.14 -0.91
CA PRO A 36 -3.33 -16.12 -1.92
C PRO A 36 -3.39 -15.60 -3.35
N GLU A 37 -4.44 -14.85 -3.70
CA GLU A 37 -4.62 -14.25 -5.02
C GLU A 37 -3.60 -13.13 -5.28
N GLN A 38 -3.29 -12.31 -4.27
CA GLN A 38 -2.26 -11.27 -4.37
C GLN A 38 -0.87 -11.89 -4.52
N LYS A 39 -0.57 -12.94 -3.75
CA LYS A 39 0.70 -13.66 -3.86
C LYS A 39 0.84 -14.29 -5.25
N ALA A 40 -0.21 -14.92 -5.77
CA ALA A 40 -0.21 -15.45 -7.14
C ALA A 40 -0.03 -14.33 -8.19
N ALA A 41 -0.68 -13.19 -8.03
CA ALA A 41 -0.52 -12.04 -8.93
C ALA A 41 0.88 -11.42 -8.87
N ALA A 42 1.48 -11.36 -7.68
CA ALA A 42 2.85 -10.89 -7.46
C ALA A 42 3.86 -11.81 -8.16
N LEU A 43 3.72 -13.12 -7.96
CA LEU A 43 4.64 -14.13 -8.52
C LEU A 43 4.46 -14.32 -10.03
N SER A 44 3.24 -14.19 -10.56
CA SER A 44 2.96 -14.26 -12.00
C SER A 44 3.31 -12.96 -12.74
N GLY A 45 3.57 -11.87 -12.03
CA GLY A 45 3.78 -10.56 -12.62
C GLY A 45 5.15 -10.31 -13.23
N GLY A 46 5.96 -11.35 -13.40
CA GLY A 46 7.38 -11.34 -13.82
C GLY A 46 7.76 -10.16 -14.73
N ASP A 47 8.91 -9.56 -14.45
CA ASP A 47 9.53 -8.35 -15.01
C ASP A 47 9.07 -7.91 -16.44
N VAL A 48 7.81 -7.48 -16.59
CA VAL A 48 7.21 -7.10 -17.89
C VAL A 48 7.30 -5.59 -18.09
N ASP A 49 8.31 -5.18 -18.86
CA ASP A 49 8.58 -3.81 -19.29
C ASP A 49 7.59 -3.32 -20.37
N ALA A 50 6.31 -3.31 -20.03
CA ALA A 50 5.32 -2.69 -20.88
C ALA A 50 5.11 -1.22 -20.43
N SER A 51 5.07 -0.30 -21.39
CA SER A 51 4.97 1.17 -21.27
C SER A 51 3.67 1.75 -20.65
N VAL A 52 3.42 1.67 -19.33
CA VAL A 52 2.46 2.56 -18.59
C VAL A 52 2.66 2.40 -17.06
N SER A 53 2.81 3.52 -16.32
CA SER A 53 3.15 3.73 -14.89
C SER A 53 2.06 3.46 -13.85
N ARG A 54 2.16 2.58 -12.83
CA ARG A 54 0.99 2.29 -11.93
C ARG A 54 1.26 1.67 -10.48
N GLY A 55 0.83 2.31 -9.35
CA GLY A 55 1.11 2.21 -7.86
C GLY A 55 0.05 1.81 -6.72
N SER A 56 -1.20 1.31 -6.93
CA SER A 56 -2.19 0.93 -5.86
C SER A 56 -3.23 -0.20 -6.20
N THR A 57 -3.87 -0.83 -5.19
CA THR A 57 -4.90 -1.90 -5.41
C THR A 57 -6.22 -1.42 -6.04
N LYS A 58 -6.94 -2.31 -6.77
CA LYS A 58 -8.32 -2.06 -7.25
C LYS A 58 -9.36 -2.88 -6.49
N GLY A 59 -10.42 -2.23 -5.99
CA GLY A 59 -11.62 -2.89 -5.47
C GLY A 59 -11.49 -3.44 -4.04
N ARG A 60 -10.43 -3.08 -3.31
CA ARG A 60 -10.19 -3.46 -1.92
C ARG A 60 -10.18 -2.25 -0.98
N GLN A 61 -10.83 -1.16 -1.37
CA GLN A 61 -10.97 0.03 -0.53
C GLN A 61 -11.85 -0.24 0.70
N TRP A 62 -11.58 0.47 1.79
CA TRP A 62 -12.49 0.55 2.92
C TRP A 62 -13.75 1.34 2.55
N PRO A 63 -14.96 0.81 2.77
CA PRO A 63 -16.20 1.51 2.46
C PRO A 63 -16.27 2.89 3.11
N GLY A 64 -16.60 3.91 2.31
CA GLY A 64 -16.69 5.29 2.79
C GLY A 64 -15.34 5.93 3.17
N GLY A 65 -14.21 5.26 2.89
CA GLY A 65 -12.90 5.71 3.39
C GLY A 65 -12.75 5.53 4.91
N VAL A 66 -13.55 4.66 5.53
CA VAL A 66 -13.55 4.47 6.98
C VAL A 66 -12.89 3.15 7.36
N LEU A 67 -11.70 3.23 7.96
CA LEU A 67 -11.00 2.06 8.50
C LEU A 67 -11.49 1.80 9.92
N ALA A 68 -12.26 0.72 10.11
CA ALA A 68 -12.67 0.25 11.42
C ALA A 68 -11.49 -0.46 12.10
N TYR A 69 -11.22 -0.16 13.38
CA TYR A 69 -10.05 -0.70 14.08
C TYR A 69 -10.33 -1.18 15.50
N VAL A 70 -9.47 -2.08 15.96
CA VAL A 70 -9.30 -2.46 17.37
C VAL A 70 -7.81 -2.38 17.68
N ILE A 71 -7.46 -1.89 18.87
CA ILE A 71 -6.08 -1.87 19.37
C ILE A 71 -5.98 -2.87 20.50
N ASP A 72 -5.05 -3.81 20.40
CA ASP A 72 -4.77 -4.80 21.44
C ASP A 72 -4.42 -4.12 22.77
N GLY A 73 -4.86 -4.72 23.88
CA GLY A 73 -4.67 -4.16 25.21
C GLY A 73 -3.20 -3.96 25.62
N ALA A 74 -2.25 -4.70 25.03
CA ALA A 74 -0.82 -4.50 25.26
C ALA A 74 -0.32 -3.20 24.62
N LEU A 75 -0.73 -2.91 23.38
CA LEU A 75 -0.41 -1.64 22.72
C LEU A 75 -1.14 -0.47 23.40
N ALA A 76 -2.40 -0.66 23.77
CA ALA A 76 -3.23 0.39 24.38
C ALA A 76 -2.69 0.89 25.74
N ARG A 77 -1.93 0.04 26.44
CA ARG A 77 -1.28 0.38 27.72
C ARG A 77 0.07 1.06 27.55
N ASP A 78 0.65 1.06 26.36
CA ASP A 78 1.94 1.69 26.08
C ASP A 78 1.74 3.09 25.47
N SER A 79 2.26 4.12 26.15
CA SER A 79 2.07 5.51 25.74
C SER A 79 2.80 5.84 24.43
N ARG A 80 3.94 5.20 24.15
CA ARG A 80 4.70 5.41 22.91
C ARG A 80 3.99 4.77 21.73
N ALA A 81 3.50 3.53 21.90
CA ALA A 81 2.69 2.87 20.88
C ALA A 81 1.43 3.71 20.54
N MET A 82 0.69 4.14 21.55
CA MET A 82 -0.50 4.96 21.36
C MET A 82 -0.21 6.33 20.74
N ALA A 83 0.91 6.97 21.10
CA ALA A 83 1.33 8.22 20.47
C ALA A 83 1.61 8.04 18.97
N ALA A 84 2.30 6.95 18.59
CA ALA A 84 2.58 6.62 17.20
C ALA A 84 1.30 6.31 16.40
N ILE A 85 0.43 5.45 16.93
CA ILE A 85 -0.85 5.09 16.28
C ILE A 85 -1.74 6.32 16.10
N ASN A 86 -1.96 7.10 17.16
CA ASN A 86 -2.79 8.29 17.07
C ASN A 86 -2.18 9.36 16.14
N GLY A 87 -0.84 9.47 16.12
CA GLY A 87 -0.13 10.34 15.18
C GLY A 87 -0.36 9.92 13.74
N ALA A 88 -0.26 8.62 13.43
CA ALA A 88 -0.50 8.09 12.10
C ALA A 88 -1.96 8.24 11.66
N PHE A 89 -2.92 8.06 12.56
CA PHE A 89 -4.34 8.37 12.28
C PHE A 89 -4.52 9.83 11.90
N ARG A 90 -3.93 10.77 12.65
CA ARG A 90 -3.99 12.20 12.32
C ARG A 90 -3.31 12.51 10.99
N GLU A 91 -2.18 11.87 10.71
CA GLU A 91 -1.43 12.07 9.47
C GLU A 91 -2.29 11.75 8.23
N TRP A 92 -2.97 10.61 8.25
CA TRP A 92 -3.90 10.22 7.18
C TRP A 92 -5.14 11.11 7.15
N SER A 93 -5.82 11.32 8.28
CA SER A 93 -7.10 12.05 8.31
C SER A 93 -6.99 13.56 8.09
N SER A 94 -5.82 14.17 8.32
CA SER A 94 -5.61 15.61 8.07
C SER A 94 -5.27 15.93 6.60
N LYS A 95 -4.75 14.95 5.86
CA LYS A 95 -4.26 15.14 4.47
C LYS A 95 -5.16 14.44 3.44
N THR A 96 -6.03 13.55 3.89
CA THR A 96 -6.90 12.75 3.04
C THR A 96 -8.31 12.69 3.58
N CYS A 97 -9.22 12.10 2.80
CA CYS A 97 -10.58 11.82 3.25
C CYS A 97 -10.70 10.57 4.14
N ILE A 98 -9.59 9.87 4.43
CA ILE A 98 -9.60 8.66 5.23
C ILE A 98 -9.91 8.99 6.69
N THR A 99 -10.81 8.23 7.30
CA THR A 99 -11.13 8.35 8.72
C THR A 99 -11.02 7.00 9.42
N PHE A 100 -10.84 7.06 10.74
CA PHE A 100 -10.64 5.88 11.57
C PHE A 100 -11.76 5.81 12.60
N LYS A 101 -12.38 4.65 12.75
CA LYS A 101 -13.38 4.42 13.80
C LYS A 101 -13.03 3.21 14.63
N LYS A 102 -13.25 3.31 15.95
CA LYS A 102 -13.24 2.11 16.79
C LYS A 102 -14.33 1.17 16.29
N ARG A 103 -13.98 -0.10 16.15
CA ARG A 103 -14.90 -1.15 15.72
C ARG A 103 -16.06 -1.29 16.71
N SER A 104 -17.26 -1.45 16.18
CA SER A 104 -18.43 -1.91 16.92
C SER A 104 -18.79 -3.33 16.48
N ASN A 105 -19.49 -3.48 15.35
CA ASN A 105 -20.00 -4.75 14.82
C ASN A 105 -19.45 -5.08 13.42
N GLU A 106 -18.49 -4.32 12.90
CA GLU A 106 -17.96 -4.55 11.56
C GLU A 106 -17.30 -5.92 11.48
N GLN A 107 -17.64 -6.67 10.42
CA GLN A 107 -17.02 -7.97 10.14
C GLN A 107 -15.54 -7.80 9.75
N ALA A 108 -15.23 -6.77 8.96
CA ALA A 108 -13.86 -6.44 8.58
C ALA A 108 -13.36 -5.23 9.35
N TYR A 109 -12.16 -5.35 9.90
CA TYR A 109 -11.51 -4.32 10.70
C TYR A 109 -10.01 -4.62 10.80
N ALA A 110 -9.21 -3.59 11.03
CA ALA A 110 -7.80 -3.74 11.36
C ALA A 110 -7.63 -4.03 12.85
N TYR A 111 -6.80 -5.01 13.20
CA TYR A 111 -6.43 -5.32 14.57
C TYR A 111 -4.97 -4.99 14.80
N PHE A 112 -4.69 -3.89 15.48
CA PHE A 112 -3.34 -3.47 15.83
C PHE A 112 -2.84 -4.31 17.01
N LYS A 113 -1.71 -4.98 16.85
CA LYS A 113 -1.11 -5.86 17.87
C LYS A 113 0.40 -5.80 17.86
N ILE A 114 1.02 -6.28 18.94
CA ILE A 114 2.46 -6.53 18.95
C ILE A 114 2.73 -7.80 18.12
N GLY A 115 3.67 -7.70 17.18
CA GLY A 115 4.20 -8.83 16.41
C GLY A 115 5.73 -8.85 16.43
N SER A 116 6.35 -9.73 15.64
CA SER A 116 7.81 -9.85 15.51
C SER A 116 8.43 -8.69 14.74
N GLY A 117 7.72 -8.12 13.76
CA GLY A 117 8.15 -6.97 12.97
C GLY A 117 7.05 -5.94 12.74
N CYS A 118 7.23 -5.10 11.72
CA CYS A 118 6.22 -4.19 11.19
C CYS A 118 5.61 -4.83 9.94
N SER A 119 4.29 -5.03 9.91
CA SER A 119 3.66 -5.60 8.72
C SER A 119 2.15 -5.37 8.68
N SER A 120 1.57 -5.34 7.48
CA SER A 120 0.14 -5.24 7.27
C SER A 120 -0.33 -5.99 6.01
N TYR A 121 -1.61 -6.34 5.98
CA TYR A 121 -2.27 -6.71 4.74
C TYR A 121 -2.37 -5.52 3.78
N VAL A 122 -2.41 -5.80 2.47
CA VAL A 122 -2.62 -4.78 1.44
C VAL A 122 -4.10 -4.68 1.05
N GLY A 123 -4.73 -3.56 1.45
CA GLY A 123 -6.14 -3.28 1.26
C GLY A 123 -7.05 -4.03 2.24
N ARG A 124 -8.36 -3.81 2.12
CA ARG A 124 -9.38 -4.46 2.95
C ARG A 124 -9.59 -5.92 2.53
N THR A 125 -9.43 -6.84 3.49
CA THR A 125 -9.56 -8.30 3.27
C THR A 125 -10.99 -8.85 3.42
N GLY A 126 -11.92 -8.05 3.94
CA GLY A 126 -13.29 -8.47 4.22
C GLY A 126 -13.51 -9.15 5.59
N ARG A 127 -12.45 -9.36 6.37
CA ARG A 127 -12.49 -9.93 7.72
C ARG A 127 -11.52 -9.17 8.64
N ARG A 128 -11.32 -9.63 9.88
CA ARG A 128 -10.22 -9.15 10.72
C ARG A 128 -8.89 -9.29 9.96
N GLN A 129 -8.11 -8.21 9.90
CA GLN A 129 -6.74 -8.22 9.37
C GLN A 129 -5.81 -7.60 10.41
N ASP A 130 -4.71 -8.27 10.69
CA ASP A 130 -3.76 -7.81 11.70
C ASP A 130 -2.82 -6.74 11.10
N ILE A 131 -2.48 -5.75 11.92
CA ILE A 131 -1.36 -4.82 11.70
C ILE A 131 -0.38 -5.08 12.84
N ASN A 132 0.78 -5.64 12.51
CA ASN A 132 1.80 -6.01 13.48
C ASN A 132 2.73 -4.81 13.72
N LEU A 133 2.92 -4.46 14.98
CA LEU A 133 3.77 -3.35 15.41
C LEU A 133 4.70 -3.82 16.54
N ALA A 134 5.86 -4.35 16.17
CA ALA A 134 6.97 -4.53 17.10
C ALA A 134 7.37 -3.20 17.76
N ARG A 135 8.13 -3.26 18.87
CA ARG A 135 8.54 -2.05 19.62
C ARG A 135 9.31 -1.03 18.75
N GLY A 136 10.11 -1.51 17.81
CA GLY A 136 10.83 -0.68 16.84
C GLY A 136 9.92 0.07 15.87
N CYS A 137 8.67 -0.37 15.69
CA CYS A 137 7.71 0.22 14.75
C CYS A 137 7.00 1.46 15.30
N TRP A 138 7.15 1.80 16.59
CA TRP A 138 6.35 2.83 17.26
C TRP A 138 6.85 4.26 16.96
N HIS A 139 6.83 4.59 15.68
CA HIS A 139 7.11 5.88 15.08
C HIS A 139 5.98 6.24 14.14
N VAL A 140 5.58 7.51 14.10
CA VAL A 140 4.42 7.96 13.32
C VAL A 140 4.51 7.57 11.85
N GLY A 141 5.67 7.76 11.21
CA GLY A 141 5.84 7.41 9.80
C GLY A 141 5.79 5.91 9.51
N ILE A 142 6.33 5.07 10.40
CA ILE A 142 6.27 3.60 10.24
C ILE A 142 4.83 3.12 10.42
N VAL A 143 4.13 3.58 11.47
CA VAL A 143 2.72 3.20 11.63
C VAL A 143 1.85 3.75 10.48
N ALA A 144 2.17 4.93 9.95
CA ALA A 144 1.49 5.48 8.78
C ALA A 144 1.75 4.65 7.52
N HIS A 145 2.95 4.11 7.34
CA HIS A 145 3.31 3.18 6.27
C HIS A 145 2.45 1.90 6.33
N GLU A 146 2.39 1.25 7.50
CA GLU A 146 1.56 0.05 7.69
C GLU A 146 0.06 0.31 7.45
N ILE A 147 -0.43 1.47 7.90
CA ILE A 147 -1.80 1.88 7.58
C ILE A 147 -1.96 2.12 6.08
N GLY A 148 -0.95 2.65 5.39
CA GLY A 148 -0.92 2.79 3.94
C GLY A 148 -1.14 1.46 3.23
N HIS A 149 -0.46 0.40 3.66
CA HIS A 149 -0.74 -0.97 3.20
C HIS A 149 -2.19 -1.37 3.46
N ALA A 150 -2.68 -1.25 4.70
CA ALA A 150 -4.06 -1.61 5.04
C ALA A 150 -5.10 -0.85 4.19
N LEU A 151 -4.79 0.38 3.78
CA LEU A 151 -5.63 1.21 2.90
C LEU A 151 -5.51 0.84 1.42
N GLY A 152 -4.47 0.12 1.01
CA GLY A 152 -4.34 -0.47 -0.33
C GLY A 152 -3.14 -0.01 -1.13
N PHE A 153 -2.13 0.61 -0.51
CA PHE A 153 -0.85 0.91 -1.15
C PHE A 153 0.10 -0.29 -1.10
N TYR A 154 0.81 -0.49 -2.20
CA TYR A 154 2.03 -1.28 -2.23
C TYR A 154 3.22 -0.34 -2.12
N HIS A 155 4.42 -0.90 -2.15
CA HIS A 155 5.62 -0.09 -2.20
C HIS A 155 5.80 0.70 -3.50
N GLU A 156 6.39 1.88 -3.36
CA GLU A 156 6.67 2.78 -4.49
C GLU A 156 7.78 2.20 -5.40
N GLN A 157 8.80 1.54 -4.84
CA GLN A 157 9.85 0.88 -5.63
C GLN A 157 9.38 -0.40 -6.35
N SER A 158 8.13 -0.82 -6.18
CA SER A 158 7.58 -1.99 -6.88
C SER A 158 6.70 -1.59 -8.06
N ARG A 159 6.60 -0.28 -8.33
CA ARG A 159 5.91 0.27 -9.51
C ARG A 159 6.49 -0.28 -10.82
N PRO A 160 5.63 -0.55 -11.83
CA PRO A 160 6.07 -0.99 -13.16
C PRO A 160 7.00 0.00 -13.87
N ASP A 161 6.89 1.29 -13.59
CA ASP A 161 7.70 2.35 -14.22
C ASP A 161 8.95 2.74 -13.42
N ARG A 162 9.25 2.08 -12.29
CA ARG A 162 10.33 2.49 -11.38
C ARG A 162 11.68 2.62 -12.07
N ASP A 163 11.96 1.80 -13.09
CA ASP A 163 13.30 1.72 -13.69
C ASP A 163 13.59 2.97 -14.53
N ASN A 164 12.61 3.85 -14.75
CA ASN A 164 12.81 5.20 -15.27
C ASN A 164 13.37 6.18 -14.21
N TYR A 165 13.24 5.84 -12.92
CA TYR A 165 13.50 6.73 -11.79
C TYR A 165 14.60 6.24 -10.86
N VAL A 166 14.72 4.92 -10.69
CA VAL A 166 15.73 4.27 -9.85
C VAL A 166 16.46 3.17 -10.62
N THR A 167 17.62 2.77 -10.11
CA THR A 167 18.36 1.59 -10.55
C THR A 167 18.47 0.62 -9.37
N ILE A 168 18.07 -0.63 -9.59
CA ILE A 168 18.22 -1.71 -8.62
C ILE A 168 19.62 -2.32 -8.77
N MET A 169 20.39 -2.28 -7.69
CA MET A 169 21.74 -2.85 -7.62
C MET A 169 21.65 -4.29 -7.14
N TRP A 170 21.24 -5.19 -8.04
CA TRP A 170 20.98 -6.61 -7.75
C TRP A 170 22.11 -7.33 -7.02
N ASP A 171 23.37 -7.00 -7.33
CA ASP A 171 24.55 -7.59 -6.71
C ASP A 171 24.72 -7.22 -5.24
N ASN A 172 24.12 -6.13 -4.78
CA ASN A 172 24.19 -5.69 -3.39
C ASN A 172 23.07 -6.29 -2.52
N ILE A 173 22.05 -6.93 -3.12
CA ILE A 173 20.90 -7.47 -2.41
C ILE A 173 21.21 -8.87 -1.87
N VAL A 174 20.77 -9.18 -0.65
CA VAL A 174 20.81 -10.54 -0.08
C VAL A 174 20.03 -11.49 -0.99
N GLU A 175 20.63 -12.61 -1.40
CA GLU A 175 20.08 -13.49 -2.46
C GLU A 175 18.62 -13.89 -2.21
N ARG A 176 18.32 -14.35 -0.99
CA ARG A 176 16.96 -14.75 -0.59
C ARG A 176 15.94 -13.62 -0.62
N ASN A 177 16.35 -12.35 -0.65
CA ASN A 177 15.47 -11.17 -0.61
C ASN A 177 15.34 -10.48 -1.98
N LYS A 178 15.98 -10.98 -3.04
CA LYS A 178 15.87 -10.37 -4.38
C LYS A 178 14.43 -10.26 -4.87
N PHE A 179 13.58 -11.21 -4.52
CA PHE A 179 12.17 -11.19 -4.92
C PHE A 179 11.40 -9.97 -4.38
N ASN A 180 11.85 -9.35 -3.28
CA ASN A 180 11.28 -8.11 -2.73
C ASN A 180 11.50 -6.89 -3.64
N PHE A 181 12.34 -7.03 -4.67
CA PHE A 181 12.59 -6.00 -5.66
C PHE A 181 11.94 -6.34 -7.00
N ASN A 182 11.09 -7.35 -7.09
CA ASN A 182 10.37 -7.60 -8.33
C ASN A 182 9.30 -6.52 -8.55
N LYS A 183 9.09 -6.10 -9.81
CA LYS A 183 7.95 -5.24 -10.14
C LYS A 183 6.68 -6.08 -10.10
N TYR A 184 5.56 -5.46 -9.74
CA TYR A 184 4.26 -6.10 -9.95
C TYR A 184 3.76 -5.87 -11.38
N ASN A 185 2.93 -6.79 -11.86
CA ASN A 185 2.20 -6.56 -13.10
C ASN A 185 1.14 -5.45 -12.94
N ARG A 186 0.77 -4.89 -14.09
CA ARG A 186 -0.17 -3.77 -14.24
C ARG A 186 -1.61 -4.07 -13.80
N GLY A 187 -1.97 -5.34 -13.61
CA GLY A 187 -3.28 -5.73 -13.09
C GLY A 187 -3.39 -5.55 -11.57
N THR A 188 -2.24 -5.50 -10.89
CA THR A 188 -2.15 -5.55 -9.42
C THR A 188 -2.02 -4.16 -8.80
N ILE A 189 -1.37 -3.23 -9.50
CA ILE A 189 -0.98 -1.93 -8.98
C ILE A 189 -1.40 -0.82 -10.00
N ASP A 190 -2.04 0.30 -9.56
CA ASP A 190 -2.50 1.53 -10.29
C ASP A 190 -2.04 2.87 -9.68
N SER A 191 -1.31 3.75 -10.39
CA SER A 191 -0.72 4.98 -9.79
C SER A 191 -1.70 6.13 -9.82
N LEU A 192 -2.83 5.92 -10.50
CA LEU A 192 -3.90 6.90 -10.62
C LEU A 192 -3.42 8.21 -11.24
N GLY A 193 -2.35 8.14 -12.07
CA GLY A 193 -1.78 9.29 -12.77
C GLY A 193 -0.84 10.15 -11.93
N THR A 194 -0.38 9.66 -10.78
CA THR A 194 0.62 10.36 -9.96
C THR A 194 2.05 10.09 -10.47
N PRO A 195 2.96 11.09 -10.39
CA PRO A 195 4.37 10.88 -10.73
C PRO A 195 5.04 9.92 -9.74
N TYR A 196 6.23 9.41 -10.09
CA TYR A 196 7.04 8.64 -9.15
C TYR A 196 7.46 9.50 -7.97
N ASP A 197 7.25 9.00 -6.76
CA ASP A 197 7.51 9.74 -5.53
C ASP A 197 8.68 9.18 -4.73
N PHE A 198 9.86 9.73 -4.98
CA PHE A 198 11.06 9.41 -4.20
C PHE A 198 10.92 9.68 -2.69
N GLY A 199 10.02 10.59 -2.30
CA GLY A 199 9.76 10.96 -0.92
C GLY A 199 8.57 10.20 -0.31
N SER A 200 8.01 9.22 -1.01
CA SER A 200 6.88 8.44 -0.51
C SER A 200 7.24 7.72 0.78
N VAL A 201 6.31 7.71 1.73
CA VAL A 201 6.46 6.89 2.93
C VAL A 201 6.50 5.39 2.59
N MET A 202 5.97 5.01 1.42
CA MET A 202 5.95 3.64 0.89
C MET A 202 7.20 3.30 0.07
N HIS A 203 8.21 4.17 0.02
CA HIS A 203 9.46 3.88 -0.68
C HIS A 203 10.46 3.22 0.29
N TYR A 204 11.14 2.18 -0.16
CA TYR A 204 12.31 1.62 0.54
C TYR A 204 13.46 2.60 0.68
N GLY A 205 14.28 2.39 1.71
CA GLY A 205 15.57 3.05 1.84
C GLY A 205 16.56 2.59 0.77
N GLY A 206 17.53 3.45 0.44
CA GLY A 206 18.53 3.15 -0.59
C GLY A 206 19.42 1.93 -0.30
N ARG A 207 19.43 1.43 0.94
CA ARG A 207 20.23 0.27 1.39
C ARG A 207 19.36 -0.92 1.83
N ALA A 208 18.07 -0.90 1.54
CA ALA A 208 17.14 -1.95 1.97
C ALA A 208 17.65 -3.34 1.56
N PHE A 209 17.66 -4.30 2.48
CA PHE A 209 18.11 -5.68 2.28
C PHE A 209 19.53 -5.84 1.69
N SER A 210 20.42 -4.87 1.98
CA SER A 210 21.81 -4.92 1.53
C SER A 210 22.61 -6.01 2.22
N LYS A 211 23.37 -6.81 1.46
CA LYS A 211 24.28 -7.83 2.01
C LYS A 211 25.66 -7.30 2.37
N ASN A 212 25.99 -6.08 1.95
CA ASN A 212 27.34 -5.52 2.02
C ASN A 212 27.36 -4.03 2.44
N GLY A 213 26.24 -3.51 2.94
CA GLY A 213 26.09 -2.10 3.34
C GLY A 213 26.09 -1.10 2.18
N LYS A 214 26.25 -1.55 0.92
CA LYS A 214 26.18 -0.69 -0.27
C LYS A 214 24.73 -0.49 -0.70
N PRO A 215 24.43 0.59 -1.45
CA PRO A 215 23.07 0.85 -1.93
C PRO A 215 22.51 -0.30 -2.77
N THR A 216 21.28 -0.69 -2.49
CA THR A 216 20.46 -1.62 -3.29
C THR A 216 19.52 -0.88 -4.23
N ILE A 217 19.16 0.36 -3.91
CA ILE A 217 18.37 1.26 -4.77
C ILE A 217 19.09 2.59 -4.90
N VAL A 218 19.36 3.01 -6.14
CA VAL A 218 19.97 4.31 -6.45
C VAL A 218 19.01 5.16 -7.25
N ALA A 219 18.68 6.35 -6.76
CA ALA A 219 17.87 7.31 -7.53
C ALA A 219 18.67 7.84 -8.72
N LYS A 220 18.04 7.88 -9.90
CA LYS A 220 18.63 8.51 -11.10
C LYS A 220 18.66 10.04 -11.00
N LYS A 221 17.82 10.61 -10.14
CA LYS A 221 17.81 12.04 -9.81
C LYS A 221 18.84 12.33 -8.71
N SER A 222 19.71 13.31 -8.94
CA SER A 222 20.72 13.74 -7.96
C SER A 222 20.10 14.40 -6.72
N GLY A 223 20.76 14.27 -5.58
CA GLY A 223 20.37 14.90 -4.31
C GLY A 223 19.15 14.27 -3.62
N VAL A 224 18.66 13.12 -4.11
CA VAL A 224 17.51 12.42 -3.53
C VAL A 224 17.96 11.45 -2.44
N THR A 225 17.31 11.50 -1.28
CA THR A 225 17.40 10.49 -0.21
C THR A 225 16.11 9.69 -0.17
N LEU A 226 16.21 8.36 -0.25
CA LEU A 226 15.07 7.44 -0.28
C LEU A 226 14.79 6.86 1.12
N GLY A 227 13.55 6.42 1.36
CA GLY A 227 13.17 5.69 2.57
C GLY A 227 12.88 6.57 3.78
N GLN A 228 12.36 7.78 3.57
CA GLN A 228 11.94 8.62 4.70
C GLN A 228 10.79 7.96 5.48
N ARG A 229 10.79 8.11 6.80
CA ARG A 229 9.73 7.67 7.73
C ARG A 229 9.25 8.82 8.64
N ARG A 230 9.22 10.04 8.10
CA ARG A 230 8.75 11.24 8.82
C ARG A 230 7.22 11.37 8.77
N GLY A 231 6.61 10.94 7.67
CA GLY A 231 5.17 11.04 7.44
C GLY A 231 4.83 10.93 5.96
N LEU A 232 3.57 11.17 5.61
CA LEU A 232 3.09 11.13 4.23
C LEU A 232 3.67 12.29 3.42
N SER A 233 4.13 11.98 2.22
CA SER A 233 4.40 12.98 1.20
C SER A 233 3.08 13.62 0.71
N ALA A 234 3.20 14.74 0.00
CA ALA A 234 2.04 15.33 -0.68
C ALA A 234 1.47 14.42 -1.78
N ILE A 235 2.31 13.60 -2.42
CA ILE A 235 1.90 12.67 -3.47
C ILE A 235 1.22 11.45 -2.88
N ASP A 236 1.69 10.91 -1.75
CA ASP A 236 1.02 9.84 -0.99
C ASP A 236 -0.43 10.21 -0.70
N ALA A 237 -0.63 11.39 -0.10
CA ALA A 237 -1.96 11.90 0.24
C ALA A 237 -2.84 12.10 -1.01
N ARG A 238 -2.28 12.67 -2.07
CA ARG A 238 -3.00 12.87 -3.34
C ARG A 238 -3.43 11.53 -3.95
N GLN A 239 -2.52 10.56 -4.02
CA GLN A 239 -2.80 9.25 -4.59
C GLN A 239 -3.88 8.53 -3.77
N MET A 240 -3.87 8.67 -2.45
CA MET A 240 -4.89 8.07 -1.59
C MET A 240 -6.27 8.69 -1.82
N ASN A 241 -6.34 10.02 -1.93
CA ASN A 241 -7.59 10.72 -2.26
C ASN A 241 -8.12 10.31 -3.65
N LEU A 242 -7.25 10.07 -4.63
CA LEU A 242 -7.65 9.54 -5.93
C LEU A 242 -8.18 8.11 -5.81
N LEU A 243 -7.52 7.27 -5.02
CA LEU A 243 -7.90 5.87 -4.80
C LEU A 243 -9.27 5.74 -4.14
N TYR A 244 -9.57 6.65 -3.22
CA TYR A 244 -10.81 6.69 -2.44
C TYR A 244 -11.84 7.69 -2.94
N LYS A 245 -11.63 8.29 -4.12
CA LYS A 245 -12.53 9.33 -4.67
C LYS A 245 -14.00 8.92 -4.68
N SER A 246 -14.31 7.68 -5.05
CA SER A 246 -15.69 7.16 -5.07
C SER A 246 -16.23 6.75 -3.70
N GLN A 247 -15.36 6.58 -2.69
CA GLN A 247 -15.74 6.23 -1.33
C GLN A 247 -16.02 7.49 -0.51
N CYS A 248 -15.18 8.50 -0.65
CA CYS A 248 -15.25 9.72 0.13
C CYS A 248 -16.20 10.79 -0.45
N GLY A 249 -16.59 10.67 -1.72
CA GLY A 249 -17.46 11.62 -2.42
C GLY A 249 -18.95 11.55 -2.06
N GLY A 250 -19.34 10.85 -0.99
CA GLY A 250 -20.73 10.59 -0.62
C GLY A 250 -20.98 10.74 0.88
N GLY A 251 -20.77 11.93 1.43
CA GLY A 251 -21.25 12.31 2.76
C GLY A 251 -22.65 12.94 2.66
N GLY A 252 -23.69 12.19 3.02
CA GLY A 252 -25.04 12.72 3.27
C GLY A 252 -26.18 11.86 2.73
N GLY A 253 -26.95 11.24 3.62
CA GLY A 253 -28.24 10.62 3.29
C GLY A 253 -28.55 9.35 4.06
N GLY A 254 -29.00 9.49 5.30
CA GLY A 254 -29.79 8.44 5.93
C GLY A 254 -31.19 8.38 5.31
N GLY A 255 -31.77 7.18 5.29
CA GLY A 255 -33.22 6.96 5.32
C GLY A 255 -34.00 7.05 4.00
N GLY A 256 -34.61 5.92 3.62
CA GLY A 256 -36.02 5.88 3.19
C GLY A 256 -36.31 5.78 1.68
N GLY A 257 -37.17 4.81 1.34
CA GLY A 257 -38.00 4.75 0.13
C GLY A 257 -37.27 4.26 -1.12
N GLY A 258 -37.66 3.18 -1.82
CA GLY A 258 -39.01 2.85 -2.21
C GLY A 258 -39.44 3.70 -3.41
N GLY A 259 -39.43 3.14 -4.62
CA GLY A 259 -40.02 3.78 -5.81
C GLY A 259 -39.30 3.44 -7.12
N GLY A 260 -39.96 2.64 -7.97
CA GLY A 260 -39.50 2.29 -9.31
C GLY A 260 -39.87 3.31 -10.40
N GLY A 261 -39.62 2.89 -11.65
CA GLY A 261 -39.91 3.61 -12.90
C GLY A 261 -38.71 4.42 -13.38
N GLY A 262 -38.07 4.17 -14.51
CA GLY A 262 -38.62 3.82 -15.82
C GLY A 262 -38.27 4.96 -16.77
N GLY A 263 -37.29 4.76 -17.66
CA GLY A 263 -36.87 5.78 -18.62
C GLY A 263 -35.78 5.25 -19.54
N GLY A 264 -36.14 4.97 -20.79
CA GLY A 264 -35.36 4.19 -21.75
C GLY A 264 -33.95 4.72 -22.02
N SER A 265 -32.97 3.83 -21.92
CA SER A 265 -31.65 4.03 -22.52
C SER A 265 -31.53 3.10 -23.71
N SER A 266 -31.28 3.67 -24.89
CA SER A 266 -30.90 2.97 -26.10
C SER A 266 -29.98 1.77 -25.81
N CYS A 267 -30.24 0.63 -26.45
CA CYS A 267 -29.44 -0.57 -26.26
C CYS A 267 -28.07 -0.40 -26.93
N VAL A 268 -27.12 0.15 -26.19
CA VAL A 268 -25.75 0.40 -26.64
C VAL A 268 -24.74 -0.21 -25.68
N ASP A 269 -23.62 -0.64 -26.25
CA ASP A 269 -22.44 -1.00 -25.47
C ASP A 269 -21.71 0.28 -25.06
N LYS A 270 -21.33 0.37 -23.78
CA LYS A 270 -20.60 1.49 -23.18
C LYS A 270 -19.08 1.29 -23.24
N ASP A 271 -18.61 0.07 -23.53
CA ASP A 271 -17.19 -0.25 -23.68
C ASP A 271 -16.92 -0.71 -25.13
N ASN A 272 -15.86 -0.18 -25.74
CA ASN A 272 -15.50 -0.46 -27.13
C ASN A 272 -14.94 -1.88 -27.36
N ARG A 273 -14.58 -2.60 -26.29
CA ARG A 273 -14.06 -3.97 -26.34
C ARG A 273 -15.15 -5.03 -26.23
N CYS A 274 -16.42 -4.63 -26.07
CA CYS A 274 -17.52 -5.56 -25.83
C CYS A 274 -17.61 -6.71 -26.85
N ARG A 275 -17.30 -6.45 -28.13
CA ARG A 275 -17.26 -7.48 -29.18
C ARG A 275 -16.37 -8.69 -28.87
N GLY A 276 -15.29 -8.49 -28.10
CA GLY A 276 -14.37 -9.56 -27.70
C GLY A 276 -14.80 -10.35 -26.46
N TRP A 277 -15.94 -10.00 -25.84
CA TRP A 277 -16.32 -10.51 -24.52
C TRP A 277 -17.64 -11.29 -24.49
N THR A 278 -18.08 -11.79 -25.63
CA THR A 278 -19.32 -12.57 -25.76
C THR A 278 -19.37 -13.78 -24.82
N SER A 279 -18.23 -14.44 -24.56
CA SER A 279 -18.14 -15.59 -23.64
C SER A 279 -18.32 -15.23 -22.16
N TYR A 280 -18.20 -13.95 -21.78
CA TYR A 280 -18.29 -13.47 -20.39
C TYR A 280 -19.69 -12.96 -20.03
N CYS A 281 -20.60 -12.89 -21.01
CA CYS A 281 -21.94 -12.34 -20.85
C CYS A 281 -22.81 -13.09 -19.83
N SER A 282 -22.51 -14.36 -19.54
CA SER A 282 -23.31 -15.17 -18.60
C SER A 282 -22.96 -14.89 -17.12
N TYR A 283 -21.71 -14.60 -16.78
CA TYR A 283 -21.25 -14.52 -15.39
C TYR A 283 -20.55 -13.21 -14.98
N HIS A 284 -20.00 -12.45 -15.94
CA HIS A 284 -19.13 -11.33 -15.59
C HIS A 284 -19.91 -10.02 -15.42
N ARG A 285 -20.06 -9.56 -14.18
CA ARG A 285 -20.90 -8.40 -13.79
C ARG A 285 -20.59 -7.12 -14.57
N TYR A 286 -19.33 -6.83 -14.85
CA TYR A 286 -18.94 -5.63 -15.62
C TYR A 286 -19.36 -5.73 -17.09
N VAL A 287 -19.19 -6.89 -17.70
CA VAL A 287 -19.57 -7.15 -19.10
C VAL A 287 -21.08 -7.07 -19.22
N ARG A 288 -21.81 -7.64 -18.27
CA ARG A 288 -23.29 -7.53 -18.22
C ARG A 288 -23.80 -6.10 -18.04
N ALA A 289 -23.07 -5.24 -17.34
CA ALA A 289 -23.47 -3.85 -17.09
C ALA A 289 -23.13 -2.90 -18.25
N ASN A 290 -22.02 -3.14 -18.97
CA ASN A 290 -21.46 -2.23 -19.97
C ASN A 290 -21.55 -2.74 -21.40
N CYS A 291 -21.79 -4.04 -21.61
CA CYS A 291 -21.89 -4.66 -22.93
C CYS A 291 -23.30 -5.18 -23.18
N LYS A 292 -24.32 -4.39 -22.86
CA LYS A 292 -25.72 -4.84 -22.87
C LYS A 292 -26.18 -5.25 -24.27
N LYS A 293 -25.73 -4.56 -25.32
CA LYS A 293 -26.04 -4.90 -26.72
C LYS A 293 -25.28 -6.16 -27.15
N THR A 294 -23.98 -6.24 -26.87
CA THR A 294 -23.20 -7.45 -27.20
C THR A 294 -23.69 -8.68 -26.44
N CYS A 295 -24.14 -8.52 -25.21
CA CYS A 295 -24.63 -9.61 -24.36
C CYS A 295 -26.13 -9.88 -24.48
N ARG A 296 -26.86 -9.17 -25.35
CA ARG A 296 -28.31 -9.30 -25.54
C ARG A 296 -29.09 -9.17 -24.21
N LEU A 297 -28.65 -8.26 -23.34
CA LEU A 297 -29.27 -7.95 -22.04
C LEU A 297 -30.17 -6.71 -22.11
N CYS A 298 -30.15 -6.07 -23.26
CA CYS A 298 -31.21 -5.35 -23.92
C CYS A 298 -31.13 -5.79 -25.41
#